data_AF-A0A7J7S2W2-F1
#
_entry.id   AF-A0A7J7S2W2-F1
#
_cell.length_a   1.000
_cell.length_b   1.000
_cell.length_c   1.000
_cell.angle_alpha   90.00
_cell.angle_beta   90.00
_cell.angle_gamma   90.00
#
_symmetry.space_group_name_H-M   'P 1'
#
loop_
_entity.id
_entity.type
_entity.pdbx_description
1 polymer ?
#
loop_
_entity_poly.entity_id
_entity_poly.type
_entity_poly.pdbx_seq_one_letter_code
_entity_poly.pdbx_strand_id
1 'polypeptide(L)'
;MDKHFLLVFSLFCCIAVVTPLKCITCHLHMGSDRCRRGFGVCLAQKSETCMLLNIYKKYELQLSYMVCQKFCRDLMFNHNNLTYIHHCCKSDYCNMNH
;
A
#
# COMPACT_ATOMS: atom_id res chain seq x y z
N MET A 1 6.94 47.44 -2.34
CA MET A 1 6.54 46.04 -2.62
C MET A 1 6.97 45.16 -1.45
N ASP A 2 6.00 44.85 -0.58
CA ASP A 2 5.69 43.46 -0.26
C ASP A 2 6.63 42.59 0.59
N LYS A 3 7.28 43.21 1.60
CA LYS A 3 7.96 42.46 2.69
C LYS A 3 6.99 41.58 3.51
N HIS A 4 5.76 42.03 3.71
CA HIS A 4 4.71 41.22 4.35
C HIS A 4 4.26 40.05 3.48
N PHE A 5 4.18 40.24 2.17
CA PHE A 5 3.82 39.19 1.21
C PHE A 5 4.90 38.10 1.13
N LEU A 6 6.19 38.46 1.16
CA LEU A 6 7.29 37.49 1.22
C LEU A 6 7.28 36.66 2.51
N LEU A 7 6.97 37.28 3.66
CA LEU A 7 6.84 36.58 4.94
C LEU A 7 5.62 35.63 4.96
N VAL A 8 4.48 36.07 4.43
CA VAL A 8 3.26 35.25 4.31
C VAL A 8 3.49 34.07 3.36
N PHE A 9 4.20 34.29 2.24
CA PHE A 9 4.54 33.23 1.29
C PHE A 9 5.53 32.22 1.90
N SER A 10 6.50 32.68 2.69
CA SER A 10 7.43 31.82 3.44
C SER A 10 6.72 30.96 4.49
N LEU A 11 5.73 31.51 5.19
CA LEU A 11 4.92 30.77 6.17
C LEU A 11 4.03 29.71 5.51
N PHE A 12 3.45 30.02 4.35
CA PHE A 12 2.61 29.07 3.60
C PHE A 12 3.41 27.90 2.99
N CYS A 13 4.67 28.11 2.60
CA CYS A 13 5.51 27.06 2.02
C CYS A 13 5.87 25.95 3.04
N CYS A 14 5.84 26.26 4.35
CA CYS A 14 6.14 25.30 5.41
C CYS A 14 4.98 24.37 5.78
N ILE A 15 3.76 24.62 5.27
CA ILE A 15 2.55 23.86 5.63
C ILE A 15 2.11 22.95 4.48
N ALA A 16 3.06 22.32 3.78
CA ALA A 16 2.73 21.21 2.89
C ALA A 16 2.15 20.06 3.74
N VAL A 17 0.82 20.04 3.89
CA VAL A 17 0.09 18.95 4.53
C VAL A 17 0.24 17.72 3.63
N VAL A 18 1.21 16.87 3.96
CA VAL A 18 1.33 15.55 3.34
C VAL A 18 0.21 14.70 3.93
N THR A 19 -0.87 14.51 3.17
CA THR A 19 -1.91 13.54 3.52
C THR A 19 -1.29 12.14 3.52
N PRO A 20 -1.44 11.35 4.59
CA PRO A 20 -0.91 9.99 4.63
C PRO A 20 -1.64 9.13 3.61
N LEU A 21 -0.88 8.32 2.87
CA LEU A 21 -1.40 7.35 1.89
C LEU A 21 -2.28 6.33 2.59
N LYS A 22 -3.47 6.08 2.05
CA LYS A 22 -4.43 5.10 2.59
C LYS A 22 -4.35 3.80 1.80
N CYS A 23 -4.27 2.66 2.49
CA CYS A 23 -4.24 1.34 1.84
C CYS A 23 -5.31 0.44 2.43
N ILE A 24 -5.86 -0.48 1.63
CA ILE A 24 -6.72 -1.54 2.16
C ILE A 24 -5.85 -2.52 2.95
N THR A 25 -6.37 -2.99 4.08
CA THR A 25 -5.80 -4.11 4.81
C THR A 25 -6.66 -5.35 4.65
N CYS A 26 -6.01 -6.48 4.43
CA CYS A 26 -6.60 -7.80 4.53
C CYS A 26 -5.48 -8.80 4.79
N HIS A 27 -5.51 -9.45 5.95
CA HIS A 27 -4.49 -10.43 6.33
C HIS A 27 -4.81 -11.84 5.83
N LEU A 28 -6.01 -12.08 5.35
CA LEU A 28 -6.39 -13.39 4.83
C LEU A 28 -7.51 -13.26 3.80
N HIS A 29 -7.13 -13.29 2.52
CA HIS A 29 -8.07 -13.32 1.40
C HIS A 29 -7.82 -14.57 0.55
N MET A 30 -8.82 -15.44 0.41
CA MET A 30 -8.70 -16.72 -0.31
C MET A 30 -9.62 -16.71 -1.54
N GLY A 31 -9.06 -16.80 -2.74
CA GLY A 31 -9.84 -16.91 -3.98
C GLY A 31 -10.96 -15.87 -4.13
N SER A 32 -12.19 -16.33 -4.30
CA SER A 32 -13.41 -15.50 -4.46
C SER A 32 -14.07 -15.08 -3.15
N ASP A 33 -13.47 -15.35 -1.99
CA ASP A 33 -14.05 -15.01 -0.71
C ASP A 33 -13.88 -13.53 -0.36
N ARG A 34 -14.79 -13.01 0.46
CA ARG A 34 -14.56 -11.73 1.15
C ARG A 34 -13.34 -11.85 2.07
N CYS A 35 -12.70 -10.72 2.36
CA CYS A 35 -11.59 -10.68 3.32
C CYS A 35 -11.99 -11.36 4.64
N ARG A 36 -11.31 -12.45 5.00
CA ARG A 36 -11.66 -13.28 6.15
C ARG A 36 -11.08 -12.73 7.46
N ARG A 37 -9.96 -12.00 7.40
CA ARG A 37 -9.27 -11.46 8.58
C ARG A 37 -8.56 -10.15 8.28
N GLY A 38 -8.62 -9.22 9.23
CA GLY A 38 -7.84 -7.97 9.18
C GLY A 38 -8.34 -6.99 8.11
N PHE A 39 -9.62 -7.08 7.76
CA PHE A 39 -10.23 -6.12 6.85
C PHE A 39 -10.24 -4.72 7.47
N GLY A 40 -9.80 -3.72 6.71
CA GLY A 40 -9.75 -2.35 7.18
C GLY A 40 -8.94 -1.45 6.27
N VAL A 41 -8.48 -0.33 6.83
CA VAL A 41 -7.64 0.65 6.16
C VAL A 41 -6.45 0.97 7.06
N CYS A 42 -5.25 0.98 6.51
CA CYS A 42 -4.06 1.50 7.18
C CYS A 42 -3.63 2.83 6.56
N LEU A 43 -3.08 3.70 7.41
CA LEU A 43 -2.40 4.92 6.99
C LEU A 43 -0.91 4.63 6.91
N ALA A 44 -0.35 4.69 5.70
CA ALA A 44 1.05 4.40 5.48
C ALA A 44 1.93 5.41 6.23
N GLN A 45 2.84 4.88 7.04
CA GLN A 45 3.85 5.66 7.75
C GLN A 45 5.03 6.01 6.83
N LYS A 46 6.05 6.66 7.38
CA LYS A 46 7.28 6.98 6.66
C LYS A 46 7.89 5.70 6.07
N SER A 47 8.16 5.74 4.75
CA SER A 47 8.73 4.62 3.99
C SER A 47 7.82 3.40 3.81
N GLU A 48 6.54 3.53 4.16
CA GLU A 48 5.52 2.53 3.83
C GLU A 48 4.81 2.90 2.53
N THR A 49 4.38 1.88 1.79
CA THR A 49 3.47 1.99 0.64
C THR A 49 2.43 0.89 0.71
N CYS A 50 1.39 0.97 -0.11
CA CYS A 50 0.43 -0.12 -0.21
C CYS A 50 1.10 -1.33 -0.86
N MET A 51 0.83 -2.51 -0.32
CA MET A 51 1.31 -3.79 -0.83
C MET A 51 0.15 -4.75 -1.03
N LEU A 52 0.24 -5.52 -2.11
CA LEU A 52 -0.52 -6.73 -2.37
C LEU A 52 0.46 -7.89 -2.54
N LEU A 53 0.33 -8.93 -1.73
CA LEU A 53 1.05 -10.19 -1.90
C LEU A 53 0.05 -11.24 -2.34
N ASN A 54 0.28 -11.83 -3.51
CA ASN A 54 -0.47 -12.99 -4.00
C ASN A 54 0.42 -14.23 -3.95
N ILE A 55 -0.12 -15.31 -3.39
CA ILE A 55 0.53 -16.61 -3.28
C ILE A 55 -0.23 -17.59 -4.14
N TYR A 56 0.43 -18.08 -5.19
CA TYR A 56 -0.12 -19.05 -6.12
C TYR A 56 0.48 -20.42 -5.88
N LYS A 57 -0.34 -21.45 -6.10
CA LYS A 57 0.13 -22.83 -6.25
C LYS A 57 -0.22 -23.25 -7.67
N LYS A 58 0.81 -23.50 -8.49
CA LYS A 58 0.68 -23.63 -9.95
C LYS A 58 0.06 -22.37 -10.56
N TYR A 59 -1.25 -22.37 -10.81
CA TYR A 59 -1.99 -21.26 -11.43
C TYR A 59 -3.17 -20.78 -10.57
N GLU A 60 -3.37 -21.36 -9.39
CA GLU A 60 -4.48 -21.03 -8.51
C GLU A 60 -4.03 -20.13 -7.37
N LEU A 61 -4.70 -18.99 -7.21
CA LEU A 61 -4.50 -18.09 -6.08
C LEU A 61 -4.92 -18.81 -4.79
N GLN A 62 -3.95 -19.13 -3.95
CA GLN A 62 -4.21 -19.76 -2.66
C GLN A 62 -4.57 -18.71 -1.62
N LEU A 63 -3.82 -17.60 -1.63
CA LEU A 63 -3.91 -16.62 -0.59
C LEU A 63 -3.41 -15.26 -1.07
N SER A 64 -4.07 -14.21 -0.59
CA SER A 64 -3.69 -12.82 -0.81
C SER A 64 -3.63 -12.04 0.50
N TYR A 65 -2.66 -11.14 0.59
CA TYR A 65 -2.44 -10.21 1.70
C TYR A 65 -2.39 -8.78 1.18
N MET A 66 -3.07 -7.88 1.88
CA MET A 66 -3.06 -6.44 1.63
C MET A 66 -2.63 -5.73 2.90
N VAL A 67 -1.57 -4.93 2.85
CA VAL A 67 -1.00 -4.21 4.01
C VAL A 67 -0.28 -2.92 3.62
N CYS A 68 0.00 -2.06 4.61
CA CYS A 68 1.02 -1.01 4.51
C CYS A 68 2.39 -1.65 4.77
N GLN A 69 3.26 -1.65 3.76
CA GLN A 69 4.54 -2.37 3.81
C GLN A 69 5.73 -1.41 3.80
N LYS A 70 6.63 -1.57 4.76
CA LYS A 70 7.93 -0.88 4.74
C LYS A 70 8.82 -1.44 3.64
N PHE A 71 9.51 -0.55 2.94
CA PHE A 71 10.48 -0.92 1.90
C PHE A 71 9.90 -1.83 0.83
N CYS A 72 8.64 -1.61 0.45
CA CYS A 72 7.94 -2.40 -0.56
C CYS A 72 8.68 -2.33 -1.91
N ARG A 73 8.83 -3.49 -2.57
CA ARG A 73 9.36 -3.62 -3.92
C ARG A 73 8.55 -4.66 -4.69
N ASP A 74 8.30 -4.38 -5.96
CA ASP A 74 7.74 -5.38 -6.88
C ASP A 74 8.74 -6.51 -7.05
N LEU A 75 8.33 -7.72 -6.70
CA LEU A 75 9.18 -8.89 -6.78
C LEU A 75 8.33 -10.15 -6.98
N MET A 76 8.92 -11.11 -7.69
CA MET A 76 8.35 -12.43 -7.88
C MET A 76 9.39 -13.47 -7.53
N PHE A 77 9.02 -14.44 -6.69
CA PHE A 77 9.91 -15.54 -6.33
C PHE A 77 9.14 -16.83 -6.11
N ASN A 78 9.84 -17.95 -6.28
CA ASN A 78 9.29 -19.28 -6.05
C ASN A 78 9.91 -19.89 -4.79
N HIS A 79 9.07 -20.44 -3.92
CA HIS A 79 9.52 -21.14 -2.72
C HIS A 79 8.56 -22.29 -2.41
N ASN A 80 9.07 -23.50 -2.15
CA ASN A 80 8.26 -24.69 -1.81
C ASN A 80 7.07 -24.97 -2.76
N ASN A 81 7.28 -24.88 -4.08
CA ASN A 81 6.22 -25.02 -5.11
C ASN A 81 5.10 -23.97 -5.04
N LEU A 82 5.35 -22.83 -4.39
CA LEU A 82 4.48 -21.66 -4.36
C LEU A 82 5.17 -20.50 -5.09
N THR A 83 4.39 -19.73 -5.84
CA THR A 83 4.83 -18.49 -6.47
C THR A 83 4.30 -17.32 -5.66
N TYR A 84 5.21 -16.47 -5.19
CA TYR A 84 4.91 -15.27 -4.45
C TYR A 84 5.08 -14.07 -5.37
N ILE A 85 4.05 -13.24 -5.48
CA ILE A 85 4.05 -12.02 -6.29
C ILE A 85 3.74 -10.86 -5.36
N HIS A 86 4.70 -9.97 -5.16
CA HIS A 86 4.51 -8.71 -4.47
C HIS A 86 4.25 -7.61 -5.49
N HIS A 87 3.21 -6.84 -5.26
CA HIS A 87 2.90 -5.62 -6.00
C HIS A 87 2.81 -4.44 -5.05
N CYS A 88 3.49 -3.34 -5.39
CA CYS A 88 3.61 -2.14 -4.57
C CYS A 88 3.04 -0.92 -5.31
N CYS A 89 2.25 -0.11 -4.62
CA CYS A 89 1.62 1.06 -5.24
C CYS A 89 1.49 2.24 -4.27
N LYS A 90 1.32 3.46 -4.82
CA LYS A 90 1.44 4.74 -4.10
C LYS A 90 0.23 5.68 -4.26
N SER A 91 -0.93 5.13 -4.60
CA SER A 91 -2.20 5.87 -4.64
C SER A 91 -3.19 5.28 -3.62
N ASP A 92 -4.12 6.11 -3.14
CA ASP A 92 -5.07 5.66 -2.12
C ASP A 92 -5.85 4.42 -2.60
N TYR A 93 -5.90 3.40 -1.74
CA TYR A 93 -6.60 2.12 -1.93
C TYR A 93 -6.16 1.31 -3.17
N CYS A 94 -4.99 1.58 -3.72
CA CYS A 94 -4.52 0.96 -4.96
C CYS A 94 -4.31 -0.56 -4.89
N ASN A 95 -4.17 -1.13 -3.69
CA ASN A 95 -3.95 -2.56 -3.49
C ASN A 95 -5.23 -3.41 -3.49
N MET A 96 -6.37 -2.85 -3.90
CA MET A 96 -7.67 -3.55 -3.93
C MET A 96 -8.02 -4.20 -5.28
N ASN A 97 -7.43 -3.78 -6.41
CA ASN A 97 -7.94 -4.06 -7.76
C ASN A 97 -7.06 -5.04 -8.60
N HIS A 98 -6.68 -6.20 -8.07
CA HIS A 98 -5.82 -7.17 -8.79
C HIS A 98 -6.36 -8.60 -8.77
#